data_AF-A0A7K4N7G3-F1
#
_entry.id   AF-A0A7K4N7G3-F1
#
_cell.length_a   1.000
_cell.length_b   1.000
_cell.length_c   1.000
_cell.angle_alpha   90.00
_cell.angle_beta   90.00
_cell.angle_gamma   90.00
#
_symmetry.space_group_name_H-M   'P 1'
#
loop_
_entity.id
_entity.type
_entity.pdbx_description
1 polymer ?
#
loop_
_entity_poly.entity_id
_entity_poly.type
_entity_poly.pdbx_seq_one_letter_code
_entity_poly.pdbx_strand_id
1 'polypeptide(L)' 'MQLSDRIKMAHTIEIESAIRRKLALKISWYDVHGENHTEQYSIDEGSKIEF' A
#
# COMPACT_ATOMS: atom_id res chain seq x y z
N MET A 1 7.36 -11.40 -3.50
CA MET A 1 7.12 -10.02 -3.99
C MET A 1 7.14 -9.11 -2.77
N GLN A 2 8.03 -8.13 -2.75
CA GLN A 2 8.14 -7.21 -1.60
C GLN A 2 7.09 -6.08 -1.73
N LEU A 3 6.83 -5.37 -0.63
CA LEU A 3 5.92 -4.22 -0.61
C LEU A 3 6.31 -3.16 -1.66
N SER A 4 7.60 -2.95 -1.87
CA SER A 4 8.14 -2.04 -2.89
C SER A 4 7.73 -2.44 -4.31
N ASP A 5 7.76 -3.72 -4.64
CA ASP A 5 7.30 -4.23 -5.94
C ASP A 5 5.79 -4.00 -6.12
N ARG A 6 5.00 -4.20 -5.06
CA ARG A 6 3.54 -3.98 -5.05
C ARG A 6 3.19 -2.51 -5.24
N ILE A 7 3.93 -1.61 -4.58
CA ILE A 7 3.76 -0.17 -4.76
C ILE A 7 4.09 0.24 -6.20
N LYS A 8 5.15 -0.30 -6.81
CA LYS A 8 5.52 -0.01 -8.21
C LYS A 8 4.47 -0.50 -9.21
N MET A 9 3.77 -1.59 -8.89
CA MET A 9 2.70 -2.16 -9.72
C MET A 9 1.31 -1.61 -9.38
N ALA A 10 1.21 -0.76 -8.35
CA ALA A 10 -0.06 -0.29 -7.85
C ALA A 10 -0.75 0.60 -8.89
N HIS A 11 -2.00 0.26 -9.21
CA HIS A 11 -2.86 1.17 -9.96
C HIS A 11 -3.54 2.17 -9.01
N THR A 12 -3.67 1.83 -7.72
CA THR A 12 -4.28 2.69 -6.71
C THR A 12 -3.58 2.51 -5.37
N ILE A 13 -3.29 3.65 -4.74
CA ILE A 13 -2.77 3.74 -3.37
C ILE A 13 -3.71 4.66 -2.61
N GLU A 14 -4.34 4.14 -1.57
CA GLU A 14 -5.24 4.87 -0.67
C GLU A 14 -4.53 5.04 0.68
N ILE A 15 -4.50 6.28 1.18
CA ILE A 15 -4.00 6.59 2.52
C ILE A 15 -5.16 7.20 3.30
N GLU A 16 -5.64 6.46 4.29
CA GLU A 16 -6.67 6.95 5.18
C GLU A 16 -6.02 7.46 6.48
N SER A 17 -6.38 8.69 6.84
CA SER A 17 -6.02 9.29 8.13
C SER A 17 -6.57 8.42 9.26
N ALA A 18 -5.70 7.78 10.05
CA ALA A 18 -6.17 6.94 11.15
C ALA A 18 -6.16 7.63 12.51
N ILE A 19 -7.04 7.11 13.35
CA ILE A 19 -7.20 7.44 14.76
C ILE A 19 -5.91 7.01 15.49
N ARG A 20 -5.35 7.87 16.34
CA ARG A 20 -4.13 7.63 17.17
C ARG A 20 -2.79 7.54 16.39
N ARG A 21 -2.56 8.40 15.40
CA ARG A 21 -1.24 8.57 14.73
C ARG A 21 -0.75 7.34 13.95
N LYS A 22 -1.65 6.41 13.65
CA LYS A 22 -1.43 5.38 12.64
C LYS A 22 -2.08 5.86 11.35
N LEU A 23 -1.60 5.38 10.21
CA LEU A 23 -2.20 5.59 8.91
C LEU A 23 -2.52 4.21 8.33
N ALA A 24 -3.69 4.09 7.70
CA ALA A 24 -4.00 2.90 6.93
C ALA A 24 -3.54 3.14 5.50
N LEU A 25 -2.58 2.34 5.04
CA LEU A 25 -2.07 2.34 3.68
C LEU A 25 -2.67 1.13 2.96
N LYS A 26 -3.45 1.36 1.92
CA LYS A 26 -4.04 0.31 1.11
C LYS A 26 -3.52 0.42 -0.31
N ILE A 27 -3.05 -0.71 -0.83
CA ILE A 27 -2.39 -0.79 -2.13
C ILE A 27 -3.13 -1.83 -2.95
N SER A 28 -3.53 -1.45 -4.16
CA SER A 28 -4.18 -2.32 -5.13
C SER A 28 -3.37 -2.40 -6.41
N TRP A 29 -3.11 -3.61 -6.89
CA TRP A 29 -2.31 -3.90 -8.10
C TRP A 29 -2.87 -5.10 -8.85
N TYR A 30 -2.55 -5.20 -10.14
CA TYR A 30 -2.82 -6.40 -10.93
C TYR A 30 -1.60 -7.32 -10.93
N ASP A 31 -1.81 -8.62 -10.75
CA ASP A 31 -0.72 -9.60 -10.94
C ASP A 31 -0.49 -9.94 -12.42
N VAL A 32 0.45 -10.87 -12.66
CA VAL A 32 0.81 -11.32 -14.02
C VAL A 32 -0.33 -12.04 -14.74
N HIS A 33 -1.37 -12.47 -14.03
CA HIS A 33 -2.57 -13.10 -14.57
C HIS A 33 -3.71 -12.09 -14.78
N GLY A 34 -3.50 -10.82 -14.44
CA GLY A 34 -4.51 -9.77 -14.51
C GLY A 34 -5.51 -9.79 -13.36
N GLU A 35 -5.24 -10.57 -12.30
CA GLU A 35 -6.08 -10.60 -11.11
C GLU A 35 -5.81 -9.37 -10.24
N ASN A 36 -6.86 -8.73 -9.74
CA ASN A 36 -6.72 -7.59 -8.84
C ASN A 36 -6.44 -8.09 -7.43
N HIS A 37 -5.33 -7.63 -6.87
CA HIS A 37 -4.94 -7.87 -5.48
C HIS A 37 -5.03 -6.57 -4.71
N THR A 38 -5.49 -6.65 -3.46
CA THR A 38 -5.54 -5.50 -2.55
C THR A 38 -5.02 -5.92 -1.20
N GLU A 39 -4.05 -5.16 -0.68
CA GLU A 39 -3.52 -5.36 0.65
C GLU A 39 -3.55 -4.05 1.45
N GLN A 40 -3.75 -4.20 2.75
CA GLN A 40 -3.81 -3.10 3.70
C GLN A 40 -2.71 -3.25 4.75
N TYR A 41 -2.04 -2.14 5.02
CA TYR A 41 -0.95 -1.99 5.94
C TYR A 41 -1.29 -0.91 6.97
N SER A 42 -0.85 -1.10 8.21
CA SER A 42 -0.85 -0.04 9.21
C SER A 42 0.56 0.51 9.30
N ILE A 43 0.73 1.78 8.94
CA ILE A 43 2.02 2.48 9.03
C ILE A 43 1.93 3.56 10.11
N ASP A 44 3.03 3.86 10.77
CA ASP A 44 3.07 4.94 11.75
C ASP A 44 3.18 6.30 11.05
N GLU A 45 2.63 7.35 11.68
CA GLU A 45 2.80 8.73 11.24
C GLU A 45 4.30 9.07 11.08
N GLY A 46 4.67 9.67 9.94
CA GLY A 46 6.05 10.01 9.63
C GLY A 46 6.89 8.88 9.01
N SER A 47 6.30 7.71 8.74
CA SER A 47 6.98 6.63 8.02
C SER A 47 7.43 7.07 6.62
N LYS A 48 8.67 6.74 6.26
CA LYS A 48 9.22 6.98 4.93
C LYS A 48 9.17 5.68 4.12
N ILE A 49 8.63 5.76 2.91
CA ILE A 49 8.66 4.66 1.95
C ILE A 49 9.78 4.98 0.95
N GLU A 50 10.81 4.14 0.90
CA GLU A 50 11.98 4.28 0.01
C GLU A 50 12.03 3.12 -0.99
N PHE A 51 12.53 3.39 -2.20
CA PHE A 51 12.57 2.46 -3.33
C PHE A 51 13.93 2.42 -4.00
#